data_AF-V7BPD7-F1
#
_entry.id   AF-V7BPD7-F1
#
_cell.length_a   1.000
_cell.length_b   1.000
_cell.length_c   1.000
_cell.angle_alpha   90.00
_cell.angle_beta   90.00
_cell.angle_gamma   90.00
#
_symmetry.space_group_name_H-M   'P 1'
#
loop_
_entity.id
_entity.type
_entity.pdbx_description
1 polymer ?
#
loop_
_entity_poly.entity_id
_entity_poly.type
_entity_poly.pdbx_seq_one_letter_code
_entity_poly.pdbx_strand_id
1 'polypeptide(L)'
;VLKQPQNAGRFNFTTQFPYYKEVTYMPNFENKTLGKPVVFDMDMSVGDFLALFYLLKVDVEVLNLKAIIVSPTGWTNAATIDVIYDLLHMMGRDDIPVGLGEVFAMNESDPLFPLIGDCNYAKAIPHGNGGLLDSDTLYGLARDFPRSPKRYTPINSMEFEAPQDTDHLNFRQPLAMEIWESVLQTMEPGSKITVLTNGPLTTLAKVVSQKNISSRIQEVYVVGGHINNNVYDKGNVFSVPSNRYAEFNMFLDPLAAKIVFQSEVNITLIPLSVQHKVSSFSHILCWLRRIEQTPEVVFSKRVLLRLQRLKQSHHRYQHMDTFLGEILGAVVIADNHSNLSEEFEVKPVKVLAQGDVSIDGEMVVDEEDGKLVRILSHVNAKAYHEMYANRLGDWNQSAKVGSFEDQRRKWSRPHSS
;
A
#
# COMPACT_ATOMS: atom_id res chain seq x y z
N VAL A 1 -13.77 38.14 -8.63
CA VAL A 1 -12.39 38.11 -9.18
C VAL A 1 -11.85 36.69 -9.31
N LEU A 2 -11.77 35.87 -8.24
CA LEU A 2 -11.21 34.50 -8.27
C LEU A 2 -11.98 33.42 -9.09
N LYS A 3 -13.22 33.70 -9.54
CA LYS A 3 -14.05 32.74 -10.32
C LYS A 3 -14.13 33.04 -11.82
N GLN A 4 -13.37 34.01 -12.33
CA GLN A 4 -13.34 34.25 -13.78
C GLN A 4 -12.44 33.20 -14.45
N PRO A 5 -12.82 32.65 -15.62
CA PRO A 5 -12.02 31.66 -16.35
C PRO A 5 -10.58 32.13 -16.62
N GLN A 6 -10.37 33.43 -16.86
CA GLN A 6 -9.05 34.04 -17.02
C GLN A 6 -8.18 34.04 -15.75
N ASN A 7 -8.76 33.83 -14.57
CA ASN A 7 -8.06 33.78 -13.28
C ASN A 7 -7.92 32.33 -12.76
N ALA A 8 -8.43 31.35 -13.50
CA ALA A 8 -8.09 29.95 -13.25
C ALA A 8 -6.67 29.73 -13.76
N GLY A 9 -5.72 29.52 -12.84
CA GLY A 9 -4.39 29.09 -13.21
C GLY A 9 -4.49 27.76 -13.94
N ARG A 10 -4.42 27.77 -15.28
CA ARG A 10 -4.27 26.56 -16.07
C ARG A 10 -2.82 26.13 -15.95
N PHE A 11 -2.54 25.29 -14.96
CA PHE A 11 -1.22 24.68 -14.80
C PHE A 11 -1.02 23.64 -15.90
N ASN A 12 -0.58 24.08 -17.07
CA ASN A 12 -0.27 23.19 -18.19
C ASN A 12 1.25 23.09 -18.32
N PHE A 13 1.80 21.87 -18.27
CA PHE A 13 3.25 21.66 -18.35
C PHE A 13 3.83 22.08 -19.70
N THR A 14 3.08 21.92 -20.79
CA THR A 14 3.46 22.35 -22.14
C THR A 14 3.66 23.87 -22.22
N THR A 15 2.88 24.65 -21.45
CA THR A 15 3.05 26.12 -21.43
C THR A 15 4.10 26.57 -20.43
N GLN A 16 4.34 25.80 -19.36
CA GLN A 16 5.32 26.13 -18.32
C GLN A 16 6.75 25.73 -18.68
N PHE A 17 6.92 24.65 -19.43
CA PHE A 17 8.23 24.07 -19.71
C PHE A 17 8.47 23.92 -21.23
N PRO A 18 9.47 24.61 -21.79
CA PRO A 18 9.68 24.66 -23.24
C PRO A 18 10.11 23.31 -23.87
N TYR A 19 10.60 22.38 -23.06
CA TYR A 19 10.99 21.04 -23.48
C TYR A 19 10.17 19.96 -22.76
N TYR A 20 8.93 20.29 -22.36
CA TYR A 20 8.01 19.28 -21.85
C TYR A 20 7.82 18.17 -22.88
N LYS A 21 7.89 16.92 -22.41
CA LYS A 21 7.55 15.75 -23.19
C LYS A 21 6.90 14.73 -22.26
N GLU A 22 5.82 14.15 -22.75
CA GLU A 22 5.18 13.01 -22.13
C GLU A 22 6.04 11.76 -22.40
N VAL A 23 6.51 11.11 -21.34
CA VAL A 23 7.41 9.94 -21.41
C VAL A 23 6.86 8.87 -20.49
N THR A 24 6.85 7.63 -20.94
CA THR A 24 6.60 6.45 -20.12
C THR A 24 7.88 5.63 -20.00
N TYR A 25 8.10 5.03 -18.84
CA TYR A 25 9.24 4.18 -18.56
C TYR A 25 8.77 2.74 -18.37
N MET A 26 8.98 1.93 -19.40
CA MET A 26 8.71 0.48 -19.35
C MET A 26 10.03 -0.28 -19.34
N PRO A 27 10.28 -1.15 -18.36
CA PRO A 27 11.46 -1.99 -18.34
C PRO A 27 11.37 -3.08 -19.43
N ASN A 28 12.51 -3.50 -19.98
CA ASN A 28 12.60 -4.70 -20.80
C ASN A 28 13.17 -5.85 -19.96
N PHE A 29 12.41 -6.94 -19.83
CA PHE A 29 12.79 -8.15 -19.10
C PHE A 29 12.96 -9.39 -19.99
N GLU A 30 13.02 -9.26 -21.32
CA GLU A 30 13.08 -10.39 -22.28
C GLU A 30 14.17 -11.42 -21.96
N ASN A 31 15.31 -10.99 -21.42
CA ASN A 31 16.45 -11.86 -21.10
C ASN A 31 16.54 -12.25 -19.61
N LYS A 32 15.50 -12.00 -18.82
CA LYS A 32 15.48 -12.30 -17.39
C LYS A 32 14.46 -13.38 -17.07
N THR A 33 14.86 -14.35 -16.24
CA THR A 33 13.89 -15.26 -15.62
C THR A 33 13.23 -14.54 -14.46
N LEU A 34 11.94 -14.26 -14.58
CA LEU A 34 11.19 -13.53 -13.58
C LEU A 34 10.93 -14.40 -12.34
N GLY A 35 11.07 -13.79 -11.17
CA GLY A 35 10.85 -14.43 -9.89
C GLY A 35 9.38 -14.63 -9.54
N LYS A 36 9.12 -14.85 -8.25
CA LYS A 36 7.79 -15.12 -7.70
C LYS A 36 6.79 -14.02 -8.11
N PRO A 37 5.66 -14.33 -8.76
CA PRO A 37 4.64 -13.34 -9.09
C PRO A 37 3.96 -12.83 -7.82
N VAL A 38 3.98 -11.52 -7.62
CA VAL A 38 3.39 -10.86 -6.45
C VAL A 38 2.36 -9.83 -6.86
N VAL A 39 1.22 -9.83 -6.16
CA VAL A 39 0.25 -8.72 -6.18
C VAL A 39 0.32 -8.03 -4.82
N PHE A 40 0.46 -6.71 -4.81
CA PHE A 40 0.50 -5.92 -3.59
C PHE A 40 -0.81 -5.16 -3.40
N ASP A 41 -1.57 -5.50 -2.37
CA ASP A 41 -2.82 -4.85 -1.97
C ASP A 41 -2.53 -3.87 -0.83
N MET A 42 -2.75 -2.59 -1.05
CA MET A 42 -2.32 -1.50 -0.18
C MET A 42 -3.42 -0.46 0.02
N ASP A 43 -3.44 0.20 1.16
CA ASP A 43 -4.38 1.28 1.47
C ASP A 43 -3.76 2.70 1.37
N MET A 44 -2.57 2.74 0.76
CA MET A 44 -1.78 3.93 0.44
C MET A 44 -1.38 4.76 1.67
N SER A 45 -1.24 4.11 2.82
CA SER A 45 -0.52 4.69 3.95
C SER A 45 0.94 5.04 3.56
N VAL A 46 1.62 5.84 4.40
CA VAL A 46 3.07 6.05 4.19
C VAL A 46 3.87 4.75 4.28
N GLY A 47 3.48 3.82 5.15
CA GLY A 47 4.17 2.55 5.29
C GLY A 47 4.09 1.72 4.02
N ASP A 48 2.96 1.78 3.30
CA ASP A 48 2.80 1.12 2.01
C ASP A 48 3.69 1.70 0.92
N PHE A 49 3.83 3.03 0.85
CA PHE A 49 4.76 3.64 -0.11
C PHE A 49 6.22 3.26 0.20
N LEU A 50 6.58 3.14 1.48
CA LEU A 50 7.90 2.66 1.90
C LEU A 50 8.11 1.16 1.61
N ALA A 51 7.06 0.34 1.76
CA ALA A 51 7.04 -1.06 1.40
C ALA A 51 7.16 -1.24 -0.13
N LEU A 52 6.45 -0.41 -0.91
CA LEU A 52 6.49 -0.41 -2.36
C LEU A 52 7.89 -0.05 -2.88
N PHE A 53 8.56 0.95 -2.31
CA PHE A 53 9.97 1.21 -2.63
C PHE A 53 10.83 -0.03 -2.42
N TYR A 54 10.66 -0.72 -1.30
CA TYR A 54 11.41 -1.94 -1.04
C TYR A 54 11.13 -3.01 -2.09
N LEU A 55 9.85 -3.30 -2.38
CA LEU A 55 9.44 -4.29 -3.40
C LEU A 55 10.00 -3.97 -4.80
N LEU A 56 9.99 -2.70 -5.22
CA LEU A 56 10.50 -2.30 -6.53
C LEU A 56 12.03 -2.33 -6.63
N LYS A 57 12.73 -2.26 -5.49
CA LYS A 57 14.18 -2.41 -5.40
C LYS A 57 14.61 -3.88 -5.32
N VAL A 58 13.70 -4.81 -5.02
CA VAL A 58 13.98 -6.25 -5.05
C VAL A 58 14.21 -6.68 -6.50
N ASP A 59 15.25 -7.46 -6.74
CA ASP A 59 15.59 -7.94 -8.07
C ASP A 59 14.40 -8.70 -8.67
N VAL A 60 14.05 -8.38 -9.92
CA VAL A 60 12.88 -8.95 -10.58
C VAL A 60 12.97 -10.47 -10.77
N GLU A 61 14.19 -11.01 -10.72
CA GLU A 61 14.49 -12.45 -10.70
C GLU A 61 14.12 -13.13 -9.37
N VAL A 62 14.00 -12.37 -8.28
CA VAL A 62 13.56 -12.87 -6.97
C VAL A 62 12.05 -12.67 -6.81
N LEU A 63 11.58 -11.44 -7.08
CA LEU A 63 10.19 -11.04 -6.89
C LEU A 63 9.72 -10.21 -8.08
N ASN A 64 8.65 -10.66 -8.73
CA ASN A 64 8.05 -9.95 -9.85
C ASN A 64 6.72 -9.33 -9.43
N LEU A 65 6.73 -8.03 -9.13
CA LEU A 65 5.52 -7.29 -8.81
C LEU A 65 4.66 -7.13 -10.07
N LYS A 66 3.54 -7.86 -10.11
CA LYS A 66 2.63 -7.97 -11.25
C LYS A 66 1.56 -6.90 -11.28
N ALA A 67 1.08 -6.48 -10.12
CA ALA A 67 0.04 -5.48 -9.99
C ALA A 67 0.04 -4.86 -8.59
N ILE A 68 -0.52 -3.67 -8.51
CA ILE A 68 -0.89 -3.03 -7.26
C ILE A 68 -2.41 -2.94 -7.20
N ILE A 69 -2.99 -3.32 -6.08
CA ILE A 69 -4.41 -3.20 -5.79
C ILE A 69 -4.55 -2.17 -4.67
N VAL A 70 -5.49 -1.25 -4.84
CA VAL A 70 -5.72 -0.16 -3.89
C VAL A 70 -6.99 -0.44 -3.13
N SER A 71 -6.89 -0.50 -1.81
CA SER A 71 -8.01 -0.67 -0.89
C SER A 71 -8.34 0.68 -0.23
N PRO A 72 -9.22 1.49 -0.83
CA PRO A 72 -9.55 2.84 -0.35
C PRO A 72 -10.42 2.84 0.93
N THR A 73 -10.70 1.66 1.50
CA THR A 73 -11.34 1.50 2.81
C THR A 73 -10.37 1.79 3.98
N GLY A 74 -9.08 2.02 3.70
CA GLY A 74 -8.06 2.31 4.70
C GLY A 74 -7.59 3.76 4.75
N TRP A 75 -6.28 3.97 4.90
CA TRP A 75 -5.69 5.27 5.31
C TRP A 75 -5.78 6.42 4.30
N THR A 76 -6.22 6.20 3.07
CA THR A 76 -6.28 7.23 2.02
C THR A 76 -7.51 7.13 1.12
N ASN A 77 -7.86 8.26 0.50
CA ASN A 77 -8.93 8.33 -0.49
C ASN A 77 -8.50 7.76 -1.85
N ALA A 78 -9.44 7.16 -2.59
CA ALA A 78 -9.20 6.58 -3.91
C ALA A 78 -8.55 7.55 -4.93
N ALA A 79 -8.79 8.86 -4.80
CA ALA A 79 -8.20 9.87 -5.67
C ALA A 79 -6.66 10.00 -5.52
N THR A 80 -6.10 9.45 -4.44
CA THR A 80 -4.65 9.47 -4.14
C THR A 80 -3.86 8.46 -5.01
N ILE A 81 -4.53 7.64 -5.83
CA ILE A 81 -3.87 6.70 -6.78
C ILE A 81 -2.81 7.37 -7.67
N ASP A 82 -2.98 8.65 -8.00
CA ASP A 82 -1.98 9.44 -8.71
C ASP A 82 -0.59 9.39 -8.09
N VAL A 83 -0.50 9.30 -6.76
CA VAL A 83 0.77 9.23 -6.03
C VAL A 83 1.46 7.88 -6.27
N ILE A 84 0.69 6.79 -6.46
CA ILE A 84 1.23 5.49 -6.87
C ILE A 84 1.78 5.59 -8.29
N TYR A 85 1.04 6.19 -9.23
CA TYR A 85 1.54 6.38 -10.59
C TYR A 85 2.81 7.25 -10.63
N ASP A 86 2.85 8.32 -9.84
CA ASP A 86 4.02 9.20 -9.71
C ASP A 86 5.24 8.44 -9.13
N LEU A 87 5.05 7.54 -8.15
CA LEU A 87 6.11 6.66 -7.62
C LEU A 87 6.55 5.60 -8.65
N LEU A 88 5.61 4.92 -9.31
CA LEU A 88 5.95 3.95 -10.37
C LEU A 88 6.74 4.62 -11.49
N HIS A 89 6.35 5.83 -11.87
CA HIS A 89 7.06 6.64 -12.85
C HIS A 89 8.48 7.03 -12.38
N MET A 90 8.63 7.42 -11.10
CA MET A 90 9.93 7.61 -10.46
C MET A 90 10.82 6.37 -10.61
N MET A 91 10.28 5.20 -10.31
CA MET A 91 10.98 3.91 -10.33
C MET A 91 11.17 3.32 -11.74
N GLY A 92 10.60 3.96 -12.76
CA GLY A 92 10.64 3.46 -14.14
C GLY A 92 9.85 2.18 -14.36
N ARG A 93 8.73 2.05 -13.65
CA ARG A 93 7.86 0.87 -13.61
C ARG A 93 6.42 1.22 -14.02
N ASP A 94 6.28 2.04 -15.07
CA ASP A 94 4.97 2.39 -15.63
C ASP A 94 4.25 1.16 -16.25
N ASP A 95 4.92 0.01 -16.34
CA ASP A 95 4.36 -1.29 -16.73
C ASP A 95 3.40 -1.89 -15.72
N ILE A 96 3.51 -1.55 -14.43
CA ILE A 96 2.70 -2.18 -13.38
C ILE A 96 1.28 -1.60 -13.42
N PRO A 97 0.24 -2.44 -13.64
CA PRO A 97 -1.14 -2.01 -13.54
C PRO A 97 -1.54 -1.74 -12.08
N VAL A 98 -2.39 -0.72 -11.90
CA VAL A 98 -2.97 -0.34 -10.60
C VAL A 98 -4.48 -0.49 -10.68
N GLY A 99 -5.06 -1.30 -9.80
CA GLY A 99 -6.50 -1.57 -9.74
C GLY A 99 -7.15 -0.91 -8.53
N LEU A 100 -8.26 -0.22 -8.73
CA LEU A 100 -9.07 0.36 -7.66
C LEU A 100 -10.03 -0.68 -7.08
N GLY A 101 -9.88 -0.97 -5.79
CA GLY A 101 -10.81 -1.78 -5.01
C GLY A 101 -12.10 -1.04 -4.66
N GLU A 102 -12.92 -1.66 -3.82
CA GLU A 102 -14.18 -1.05 -3.38
C GLU A 102 -13.94 0.10 -2.40
N VAL A 103 -14.78 1.13 -2.49
CA VAL A 103 -14.74 2.31 -1.63
C VAL A 103 -15.35 2.05 -0.25
N PHE A 104 -16.18 1.01 -0.13
CA PHE A 104 -16.91 0.68 1.10
C PHE A 104 -16.54 -0.72 1.59
N ALA A 105 -16.52 -0.85 2.92
CA ALA A 105 -16.38 -2.14 3.57
C ALA A 105 -17.54 -3.08 3.20
N MET A 106 -17.31 -4.38 3.34
CA MET A 106 -18.31 -5.40 3.00
C MET A 106 -19.60 -5.18 3.79
N ASN A 107 -20.72 -5.15 3.06
CA ASN A 107 -22.07 -4.94 3.60
C ASN A 107 -22.30 -3.54 4.22
N GLU A 108 -21.44 -2.56 3.95
CA GLU A 108 -21.62 -1.16 4.34
C GLU A 108 -22.07 -0.25 3.19
N SER A 109 -22.26 -0.73 1.97
CA SER A 109 -22.85 0.11 0.91
C SER A 109 -24.32 0.43 1.20
N ASP A 110 -24.74 1.68 1.01
CA ASP A 110 -26.15 2.08 1.17
C ASP A 110 -27.02 1.31 0.17
N PRO A 111 -28.10 0.62 0.62
CA PRO A 111 -28.93 -0.20 -0.26
C PRO A 111 -29.66 0.58 -1.37
N LEU A 112 -29.92 1.87 -1.17
CA LEU A 112 -30.65 2.74 -2.10
C LEU A 112 -29.70 3.57 -2.98
N PHE A 113 -28.53 3.93 -2.46
CA PHE A 113 -27.49 4.68 -3.16
C PHE A 113 -26.11 4.07 -2.90
N PRO A 114 -25.71 2.99 -3.60
CA PRO A 114 -24.45 2.29 -3.32
C PRO A 114 -23.17 3.14 -3.42
N LEU A 115 -23.26 4.34 -4.01
CA LEU A 115 -22.21 5.36 -4.03
C LEU A 115 -21.99 6.05 -2.68
N ILE A 116 -22.90 5.84 -1.72
CA ILE A 116 -22.87 6.28 -0.34
C ILE A 116 -22.84 4.99 0.49
N GLY A 117 -22.02 4.93 1.53
CA GLY A 117 -21.96 3.78 2.42
C GLY A 117 -22.14 4.21 3.87
N ASP A 118 -22.54 3.27 4.71
CA ASP A 118 -22.34 3.37 6.14
C ASP A 118 -20.84 3.49 6.42
N CYS A 119 -20.47 4.37 7.33
CA CYS A 119 -19.08 4.73 7.62
C CYS A 119 -18.68 4.24 9.01
N ASN A 120 -19.26 3.14 9.48
CA ASN A 120 -19.12 2.72 10.88
C ASN A 120 -17.68 2.47 11.26
N TYR A 121 -16.92 1.80 10.39
CA TYR A 121 -15.52 1.50 10.66
C TYR A 121 -14.59 2.57 10.10
N ALA A 122 -14.86 3.10 8.90
CA ALA A 122 -14.02 4.11 8.25
C ALA A 122 -13.83 5.38 9.10
N LYS A 123 -14.84 5.78 9.90
CA LYS A 123 -14.73 6.93 10.82
C LYS A 123 -13.69 6.76 11.94
N ALA A 124 -13.19 5.54 12.15
CA ALA A 124 -12.08 5.31 13.07
C ALA A 124 -10.78 5.92 12.55
N ILE A 125 -10.63 6.14 11.24
CA ILE A 125 -9.47 6.85 10.72
C ILE A 125 -9.68 8.35 10.95
N PRO A 126 -8.77 9.04 11.65
CA PRO A 126 -8.87 10.48 11.81
C PRO A 126 -8.89 11.18 10.44
N HIS A 127 -9.74 12.19 10.24
CA HIS A 127 -9.69 12.96 8.99
C HIS A 127 -8.36 13.71 8.80
N GLY A 128 -7.68 14.07 9.89
CA GLY A 128 -6.32 14.61 9.89
C GLY A 128 -5.66 14.33 11.23
N ASN A 129 -4.48 14.91 11.48
CA ASN A 129 -3.62 14.53 12.60
C ASN A 129 -3.03 13.12 12.44
N GLY A 130 -2.56 12.82 11.24
CA GLY A 130 -1.99 11.54 10.88
C GLY A 130 -3.02 10.52 10.42
N GLY A 131 -4.12 10.98 9.83
CA GLY A 131 -5.07 10.15 9.09
C GLY A 131 -5.31 10.71 7.69
N LEU A 132 -6.53 10.59 7.13
CA LEU A 132 -6.82 10.74 5.69
C LEU A 132 -6.11 11.92 5.00
N LEU A 133 -6.31 13.16 5.45
CA LEU A 133 -5.73 14.36 4.82
C LEU A 133 -4.19 14.36 4.80
N ASP A 134 -3.58 13.85 5.87
CA ASP A 134 -2.12 13.79 5.98
C ASP A 134 -1.58 12.66 5.08
N SER A 135 -2.22 11.49 5.09
CA SER A 135 -1.84 10.35 4.27
C SER A 135 -2.04 10.62 2.77
N ASP A 136 -3.14 11.28 2.36
CA ASP A 136 -3.45 11.64 0.96
C ASP A 136 -2.34 12.47 0.31
N THR A 137 -1.57 13.21 1.10
CA THR A 137 -0.50 14.07 0.61
C THR A 137 0.90 13.53 0.91
N LEU A 138 1.00 12.32 1.47
CA LEU A 138 2.22 11.79 2.10
C LEU A 138 2.86 12.83 3.02
N TYR A 139 2.05 13.42 3.89
CA TYR A 139 2.41 14.45 4.84
C TYR A 139 3.05 15.67 4.13
N GLY A 140 2.50 16.01 2.96
CA GLY A 140 2.94 17.09 2.08
C GLY A 140 4.16 16.77 1.18
N LEU A 141 4.59 15.50 1.10
CA LEU A 141 5.73 15.07 0.29
C LEU A 141 5.33 14.43 -1.06
N ALA A 142 4.06 14.12 -1.30
CA ALA A 142 3.60 13.58 -2.58
C ALA A 142 3.97 14.49 -3.77
N ARG A 143 4.03 15.81 -3.54
CA ARG A 143 4.46 16.80 -4.54
C ARG A 143 5.93 16.68 -4.98
N ASP A 144 6.74 15.94 -4.24
CA ASP A 144 8.15 15.77 -4.54
C ASP A 144 8.39 14.64 -5.56
N PHE A 145 7.41 13.77 -5.78
CA PHE A 145 7.47 12.76 -6.83
C PHE A 145 7.35 13.39 -8.22
N PRO A 146 8.06 12.83 -9.21
CA PRO A 146 7.86 13.22 -10.60
C PRO A 146 6.41 12.96 -11.02
N ARG A 147 5.95 13.71 -12.01
CA ARG A 147 4.60 13.61 -12.54
C ARG A 147 4.54 12.56 -13.62
N SER A 148 3.83 11.48 -13.34
CA SER A 148 3.45 10.45 -14.31
C SER A 148 2.50 11.05 -15.36
N PRO A 149 2.59 10.59 -16.61
CA PRO A 149 1.55 10.86 -17.60
C PRO A 149 0.24 10.14 -17.28
N LYS A 150 0.29 9.03 -16.54
CA LYS A 150 -0.92 8.32 -16.08
C LYS A 150 -1.58 9.11 -14.95
N ARG A 151 -2.91 9.24 -15.03
CA ARG A 151 -3.74 9.92 -14.04
C ARG A 151 -5.00 9.12 -13.73
N TYR A 152 -5.47 9.27 -12.49
CA TYR A 152 -6.75 8.76 -12.04
C TYR A 152 -7.88 9.48 -12.79
N THR A 153 -8.75 8.69 -13.40
CA THR A 153 -9.94 9.17 -14.09
C THR A 153 -11.17 8.49 -13.49
N PRO A 154 -12.09 9.23 -12.83
CA PRO A 154 -13.28 8.63 -12.22
C PRO A 154 -14.24 8.07 -13.27
N ILE A 155 -15.03 7.07 -12.88
CA ILE A 155 -15.92 6.29 -13.77
C ILE A 155 -16.93 7.18 -14.53
N ASN A 156 -17.39 8.28 -13.94
CA ASN A 156 -18.46 9.14 -14.48
C ASN A 156 -17.98 10.42 -15.17
N SER A 157 -16.68 10.58 -15.45
CA SER A 157 -16.19 11.77 -16.18
C SER A 157 -16.65 11.83 -17.65
N MET A 158 -17.45 10.87 -18.12
CA MET A 158 -18.14 10.92 -19.41
C MET A 158 -19.46 11.70 -19.38
N GLU A 159 -20.13 11.87 -18.23
CA GLU A 159 -21.49 12.48 -18.17
C GLU A 159 -21.53 13.95 -17.71
N PHE A 160 -20.53 14.43 -16.97
CA PHE A 160 -20.47 15.82 -16.52
C PHE A 160 -19.20 16.48 -17.04
N GLU A 161 -19.37 17.64 -17.69
CA GLU A 161 -18.36 18.51 -18.32
C GLU A 161 -17.26 18.98 -17.34
N ALA A 162 -16.50 18.07 -16.74
CA ALA A 162 -15.22 18.39 -16.15
C ALA A 162 -14.28 18.83 -17.29
N PRO A 163 -13.49 19.91 -17.12
CA PRO A 163 -12.59 20.39 -18.16
C PRO A 163 -11.66 19.25 -18.57
N GLN A 164 -11.83 18.80 -19.82
CA GLN A 164 -10.95 17.82 -20.43
C GLN A 164 -9.58 18.47 -20.58
N ASP A 165 -8.59 18.01 -19.81
CA ASP A 165 -7.20 18.20 -20.22
C ASP A 165 -6.98 17.24 -21.39
N THR A 166 -6.70 17.85 -22.54
CA THR A 166 -6.60 17.25 -23.86
C THR A 166 -5.47 16.23 -23.91
N ASP A 167 -5.83 14.95 -24.14
CA ASP A 167 -5.18 13.95 -25.03
C ASP A 167 -5.45 12.48 -24.61
N HIS A 168 -6.01 12.25 -23.42
CA HIS A 168 -6.37 10.90 -22.94
C HIS A 168 -7.86 10.59 -23.11
N LEU A 169 -8.31 10.38 -24.35
CA LEU A 169 -9.62 9.79 -24.62
C LEU A 169 -9.67 8.36 -24.03
N ASN A 170 -10.60 8.12 -23.10
CA ASN A 170 -11.30 6.83 -22.86
C ASN A 170 -10.82 5.80 -21.82
N PHE A 171 -9.99 6.12 -20.83
CA PHE A 171 -9.70 5.12 -19.77
C PHE A 171 -10.07 5.61 -18.37
N ARG A 172 -11.21 5.11 -17.88
CA ARG A 172 -11.56 5.12 -16.45
C ARG A 172 -10.48 4.36 -15.66
N GLN A 173 -10.31 4.69 -14.38
CA GLN A 173 -9.45 3.92 -13.48
C GLN A 173 -9.84 2.43 -13.53
N PRO A 174 -8.91 1.52 -13.87
CA PRO A 174 -9.17 0.08 -13.85
C PRO A 174 -9.58 -0.39 -12.45
N LEU A 175 -10.55 -1.30 -12.39
CA LEU A 175 -10.99 -1.91 -11.13
C LEU A 175 -10.08 -3.06 -10.75
N ALA A 176 -10.00 -3.34 -9.45
CA ALA A 176 -9.19 -4.42 -8.91
C ALA A 176 -9.48 -5.77 -9.58
N MET A 177 -10.76 -6.12 -9.78
CA MET A 177 -11.14 -7.38 -10.42
C MET A 177 -10.70 -7.47 -11.89
N GLU A 178 -10.73 -6.37 -12.64
CA GLU A 178 -10.26 -6.33 -14.03
C GLU A 178 -8.74 -6.55 -14.10
N ILE A 179 -8.01 -5.97 -13.15
CA ILE A 179 -6.57 -6.20 -13.03
C ILE A 179 -6.27 -7.65 -12.67
N TRP A 180 -7.02 -8.25 -11.74
CA TRP A 180 -6.89 -9.67 -11.41
C TRP A 180 -7.10 -10.57 -12.62
N GLU A 181 -8.15 -10.35 -13.40
CA GLU A 181 -8.42 -11.10 -14.62
C GLU A 181 -7.30 -10.94 -15.65
N SER A 182 -6.84 -9.70 -15.89
CA SER A 182 -5.76 -9.39 -16.83
C SER A 182 -4.42 -10.04 -16.43
N VAL A 183 -4.06 -9.97 -15.14
CA VAL A 183 -2.85 -10.62 -14.62
C VAL A 183 -2.92 -12.12 -14.81
N LEU A 184 -4.06 -12.75 -14.51
CA LEU A 184 -4.21 -14.20 -14.66
C LEU A 184 -4.19 -14.67 -16.12
N GLN A 185 -4.68 -13.86 -17.05
CA GLN A 185 -4.65 -14.14 -18.49
C GLN A 185 -3.23 -14.05 -19.08
N THR A 186 -2.38 -13.18 -18.53
CA THR A 186 -1.00 -12.98 -19.02
C THR A 186 0.03 -13.90 -18.36
N MET A 187 -0.39 -14.68 -17.36
CA MET A 187 0.47 -15.63 -16.67
C MET A 187 0.46 -17.01 -17.33
N GLU A 188 1.63 -17.65 -17.31
CA GLU A 188 1.78 -19.03 -17.78
C GLU A 188 0.78 -19.98 -17.09
N PRO A 189 0.19 -20.93 -17.83
CA PRO A 189 -0.73 -21.91 -17.27
C PRO A 189 -0.14 -22.61 -16.04
N GLY A 190 -0.94 -22.73 -14.97
CA GLY A 190 -0.52 -23.36 -13.72
C GLY A 190 0.28 -22.46 -12.78
N SER A 191 0.77 -21.30 -13.22
CA SER A 191 1.46 -20.33 -12.35
C SER A 191 0.54 -19.84 -11.24
N LYS A 192 1.10 -19.69 -10.04
CA LYS A 192 0.40 -19.18 -8.86
C LYS A 192 0.90 -17.80 -8.48
N ILE A 193 0.03 -17.02 -7.83
CA ILE A 193 0.29 -15.65 -7.37
C ILE A 193 0.46 -15.67 -5.84
N THR A 194 1.43 -14.91 -5.34
CA THR A 194 1.48 -14.56 -3.91
C THR A 194 0.89 -13.19 -3.72
N VAL A 195 0.05 -13.03 -2.70
CA VAL A 195 -0.55 -11.73 -2.36
C VAL A 195 0.13 -11.20 -1.11
N LEU A 196 0.56 -9.94 -1.13
CA LEU A 196 0.89 -9.20 0.08
C LEU A 196 -0.21 -8.16 0.28
N THR A 197 -0.84 -8.13 1.44
CA THR A 197 -1.86 -7.15 1.79
C THR A 197 -1.47 -6.38 3.04
N ASN A 198 -1.44 -5.07 2.92
CA ASN A 198 -1.13 -4.12 4.00
C ASN A 198 -2.33 -3.24 4.39
N GLY A 199 -3.46 -3.38 3.70
CA GLY A 199 -4.68 -2.62 3.97
C GLY A 199 -5.80 -3.50 4.50
N PRO A 200 -7.02 -2.94 4.66
CA PRO A 200 -8.21 -3.70 4.96
C PRO A 200 -8.48 -4.77 3.90
N LEU A 201 -9.03 -5.91 4.32
CA LEU A 201 -9.14 -7.10 3.47
C LEU A 201 -10.33 -7.09 2.49
N THR A 202 -10.98 -5.94 2.31
CA THR A 202 -12.20 -5.76 1.50
C THR A 202 -12.05 -6.34 0.10
N THR A 203 -10.99 -5.94 -0.62
CA THR A 203 -10.75 -6.38 -1.99
C THR A 203 -10.40 -7.86 -2.03
N LEU A 204 -9.53 -8.30 -1.13
CA LEU A 204 -9.13 -9.71 -1.04
C LEU A 204 -10.33 -10.63 -0.74
N ALA A 205 -11.27 -10.22 0.10
CA ALA A 205 -12.48 -11.00 0.40
C ALA A 205 -13.31 -11.28 -0.85
N LYS A 206 -13.41 -10.32 -1.79
CA LYS A 206 -14.05 -10.55 -3.10
C LYS A 206 -13.26 -11.55 -3.93
N VAL A 207 -11.93 -11.39 -3.97
CA VAL A 207 -11.02 -12.23 -4.75
C VAL A 207 -11.07 -13.68 -4.29
N VAL A 208 -11.00 -13.96 -2.98
CA VAL A 208 -11.01 -15.33 -2.45
C VAL A 208 -12.37 -16.01 -2.59
N SER A 209 -13.45 -15.23 -2.70
CA SER A 209 -14.80 -15.73 -2.97
C SER A 209 -14.99 -16.21 -4.42
N GLN A 210 -14.10 -15.82 -5.35
CA GLN A 210 -14.12 -16.24 -6.74
C GLN A 210 -13.18 -17.43 -6.97
N LYS A 211 -13.74 -18.65 -7.11
CA LYS A 211 -12.97 -19.90 -7.22
C LYS A 211 -11.93 -19.94 -8.36
N ASN A 212 -12.24 -19.29 -9.49
CA ASN A 212 -11.33 -19.18 -10.64
C ASN A 212 -10.07 -18.35 -10.30
N ILE A 213 -10.17 -17.38 -9.39
CA ILE A 213 -9.04 -16.55 -8.97
C ILE A 213 -8.38 -17.14 -7.72
N SER A 214 -9.16 -17.52 -6.71
CA SER A 214 -8.64 -18.06 -5.45
C SER A 214 -7.79 -19.31 -5.64
N SER A 215 -8.16 -20.18 -6.57
CA SER A 215 -7.37 -21.36 -6.94
C SER A 215 -6.02 -21.02 -7.59
N ARG A 216 -5.80 -19.79 -8.05
CA ARG A 216 -4.52 -19.30 -8.59
C ARG A 216 -3.67 -18.61 -7.53
N ILE A 217 -4.17 -18.40 -6.32
CA ILE A 217 -3.40 -17.86 -5.19
C ILE A 217 -2.62 -19.00 -4.53
N GLN A 218 -1.30 -18.82 -4.39
CA GLN A 218 -0.42 -19.73 -3.65
C GLN A 218 -0.56 -19.52 -2.15
N GLU A 219 -0.43 -18.26 -1.74
CA GLU A 219 -0.37 -17.82 -0.35
C GLU A 219 -0.68 -16.32 -0.28
N VAL A 220 -1.26 -15.90 0.83
CA VAL A 220 -1.52 -14.51 1.19
C VAL A 220 -0.70 -14.16 2.44
N TYR A 221 0.10 -13.11 2.35
CA TYR A 221 0.76 -12.46 3.47
C TYR A 221 -0.12 -11.29 3.92
N VAL A 222 -0.67 -11.39 5.13
CA VAL A 222 -1.52 -10.37 5.73
C VAL A 222 -0.70 -9.59 6.76
N VAL A 223 -0.42 -8.32 6.47
CA VAL A 223 0.20 -7.40 7.41
C VAL A 223 -0.89 -6.67 8.17
N GLY A 224 -1.05 -7.05 9.44
CA GLY A 224 -2.14 -6.57 10.27
C GLY A 224 -2.56 -7.66 11.24
N GLY A 225 -3.64 -7.38 11.96
CA GLY A 225 -4.18 -8.29 12.96
C GLY A 225 -3.46 -8.25 14.30
N HIS A 226 -4.24 -8.53 15.34
CA HIS A 226 -3.78 -8.60 16.72
C HIS A 226 -4.36 -9.85 17.37
N ILE A 227 -3.47 -10.76 17.79
CA ILE A 227 -3.86 -11.94 18.56
C ILE A 227 -3.40 -11.70 19.99
N ASN A 228 -4.38 -11.52 20.88
CA ASN A 228 -4.13 -11.18 22.27
C ASN A 228 -3.44 -12.35 23.00
N ASN A 229 -2.23 -12.13 23.52
CA ASN A 229 -1.50 -13.13 24.30
C ASN A 229 -1.54 -12.88 25.82
N ASN A 230 -1.93 -11.68 26.28
CA ASN A 230 -2.06 -11.35 27.71
C ASN A 230 -2.87 -10.07 27.95
N VAL A 231 -3.31 -9.85 29.20
CA VAL A 231 -4.21 -8.74 29.59
C VAL A 231 -3.68 -7.32 29.27
N TYR A 232 -2.38 -7.15 29.06
CA TYR A 232 -1.76 -5.86 28.74
C TYR A 232 -1.56 -5.63 27.24
N ASP A 233 -1.72 -6.67 26.43
CA ASP A 233 -1.47 -6.66 25.00
C ASP A 233 -2.70 -6.11 24.25
N LYS A 234 -2.57 -4.91 23.71
CA LYS A 234 -3.69 -4.17 23.09
C LYS A 234 -3.47 -4.01 21.60
N GLY A 235 -4.57 -4.03 20.87
CA GLY A 235 -4.64 -3.63 19.48
C GLY A 235 -4.36 -2.13 19.28
N ASN A 236 -4.33 -1.68 18.03
CA ASN A 236 -3.92 -0.32 17.67
C ASN A 236 -5.08 0.61 17.30
N VAL A 237 -6.35 0.19 17.38
CA VAL A 237 -7.54 1.04 17.04
C VAL A 237 -7.78 2.12 18.10
N PHE A 238 -6.88 3.11 18.14
CA PHE A 238 -6.82 4.12 19.21
C PHE A 238 -7.98 5.12 19.20
N SER A 239 -8.67 5.27 18.08
CA SER A 239 -9.78 6.22 17.89
C SER A 239 -11.13 5.67 18.35
N VAL A 240 -11.21 4.38 18.65
CA VAL A 240 -12.41 3.70 19.16
C VAL A 240 -12.08 3.11 20.53
N PRO A 241 -12.13 3.89 21.63
CA PRO A 241 -11.62 3.46 22.95
C PRO A 241 -12.28 2.22 23.54
N SER A 242 -13.48 1.87 23.07
CA SER A 242 -14.19 0.64 23.43
C SER A 242 -13.54 -0.61 22.84
N ASN A 243 -12.85 -0.50 21.71
CA ASN A 243 -12.14 -1.60 21.07
C ASN A 243 -10.67 -1.59 21.46
N ARG A 244 -10.27 -2.58 22.24
CA ARG A 244 -8.88 -2.69 22.74
C ARG A 244 -8.12 -3.86 22.13
N TYR A 245 -8.77 -4.64 21.28
CA TYR A 245 -8.29 -5.95 20.86
C TYR A 245 -8.09 -6.04 19.35
N ALA A 246 -8.72 -5.19 18.56
CA ALA A 246 -8.57 -5.19 17.11
C ALA A 246 -7.33 -4.41 16.65
N GLU A 247 -6.83 -4.82 15.49
CA GLU A 247 -5.89 -4.05 14.68
C GLU A 247 -6.66 -3.34 13.56
N PHE A 248 -6.24 -2.13 13.14
CA PHE A 248 -6.95 -1.29 12.17
C PHE A 248 -7.35 -2.02 10.89
N ASN A 249 -6.47 -2.77 10.23
CA ASN A 249 -6.83 -3.43 8.97
C ASN A 249 -7.96 -4.46 9.16
N MET A 250 -8.00 -5.13 10.31
CA MET A 250 -9.10 -6.04 10.65
C MET A 250 -10.36 -5.30 11.08
N PHE A 251 -10.21 -4.19 11.79
CA PHE A 251 -11.33 -3.36 12.26
C PHE A 251 -12.02 -2.60 11.14
N LEU A 252 -11.29 -2.17 10.11
CA LEU A 252 -11.81 -1.34 9.02
C LEU A 252 -12.76 -2.11 8.08
N ASP A 253 -12.62 -3.43 8.00
CA ASP A 253 -13.59 -4.32 7.36
C ASP A 253 -13.58 -5.70 8.04
N PRO A 254 -14.25 -5.84 9.20
CA PRO A 254 -14.18 -7.06 9.99
C PRO A 254 -14.87 -8.24 9.29
N LEU A 255 -15.90 -7.95 8.49
CA LEU A 255 -16.58 -8.97 7.69
C LEU A 255 -15.67 -9.51 6.59
N ALA A 256 -14.96 -8.64 5.86
CA ALA A 256 -13.98 -9.08 4.87
C ALA A 256 -12.85 -9.89 5.51
N ALA A 257 -12.33 -9.43 6.66
CA ALA A 257 -11.32 -10.18 7.40
C ALA A 257 -11.84 -11.58 7.79
N LYS A 258 -13.06 -11.68 8.33
CA LYS A 258 -13.70 -12.97 8.62
C LYS A 258 -13.81 -13.87 7.37
N ILE A 259 -14.25 -13.33 6.23
CA ILE A 259 -14.34 -14.09 4.96
C ILE A 259 -12.98 -14.62 4.53
N VAL A 260 -11.93 -13.79 4.56
CA VAL A 260 -10.56 -14.21 4.18
C VAL A 260 -10.04 -15.29 5.13
N PHE A 261 -10.20 -15.11 6.44
CA PHE A 261 -9.77 -16.09 7.44
C PHE A 261 -10.63 -17.36 7.48
N GLN A 262 -11.76 -17.42 6.79
CA GLN A 262 -12.55 -18.64 6.59
C GLN A 262 -12.36 -19.28 5.20
N SER A 263 -11.63 -18.63 4.30
CA SER A 263 -11.40 -19.11 2.93
C SER A 263 -10.45 -20.31 2.86
N GLU A 264 -10.26 -20.89 1.67
CA GLU A 264 -9.33 -22.01 1.43
C GLU A 264 -7.88 -21.57 1.17
N VAL A 265 -7.58 -20.26 1.04
CA VAL A 265 -6.22 -19.81 0.69
C VAL A 265 -5.24 -20.01 1.85
N ASN A 266 -3.97 -20.29 1.56
CA ASN A 266 -2.94 -20.31 2.62
C ASN A 266 -2.68 -18.89 3.13
N ILE A 267 -2.70 -18.70 4.44
CA ILE A 267 -2.50 -17.37 5.06
C ILE A 267 -1.24 -17.41 5.94
N THR A 268 -0.38 -16.43 5.70
CA THR A 268 0.69 -16.03 6.62
C THR A 268 0.36 -14.67 7.22
N LEU A 269 0.16 -14.64 8.52
CA LEU A 269 -0.10 -13.43 9.29
C LEU A 269 1.22 -12.81 9.77
N ILE A 270 1.35 -11.50 9.58
CA ILE A 270 2.42 -10.65 10.13
C ILE A 270 1.75 -9.74 11.16
N PRO A 271 1.60 -10.22 12.41
CA PRO A 271 0.76 -9.57 13.41
C PRO A 271 1.41 -8.31 13.97
N LEU A 272 0.57 -7.45 14.54
CA LEU A 272 0.96 -6.20 15.20
C LEU A 272 2.09 -6.39 16.24
N SER A 273 2.10 -7.52 16.95
CA SER A 273 3.11 -7.84 17.96
C SER A 273 4.54 -7.94 17.40
N VAL A 274 4.72 -8.44 16.18
CA VAL A 274 6.04 -8.48 15.52
C VAL A 274 6.34 -7.17 14.82
N GLN A 275 5.34 -6.52 14.23
CA GLN A 275 5.47 -5.18 13.66
C GLN A 275 6.04 -4.19 14.68
N HIS A 276 5.49 -4.17 15.90
CA HIS A 276 5.99 -3.33 16.99
C HIS A 276 7.47 -3.55 17.34
N LYS A 277 8.00 -4.78 17.20
CA LYS A 277 9.41 -5.08 17.49
C LYS A 277 10.38 -4.42 16.50
N VAL A 278 9.91 -4.14 15.27
CA VAL A 278 10.73 -3.54 14.21
C VAL A 278 10.43 -2.06 13.96
N SER A 279 9.29 -1.56 14.43
CA SER A 279 8.86 -0.17 14.29
C SER A 279 9.71 0.80 15.14
N SER A 280 10.82 1.27 14.58
CA SER A 280 11.67 2.25 15.25
C SER A 280 12.24 3.30 14.30
N PHE A 281 11.74 4.54 14.42
CA PHE A 281 12.24 5.68 13.66
C PHE A 281 13.75 5.88 13.81
N SER A 282 14.26 5.80 15.04
CA SER A 282 15.69 6.05 15.32
C SER A 282 16.58 5.01 14.65
N HIS A 283 16.23 3.73 14.72
CA HIS A 283 17.02 2.66 14.12
C HIS A 283 16.99 2.73 12.59
N ILE A 284 15.79 2.84 11.98
CA ILE A 284 15.65 2.95 10.53
C ILE A 284 16.42 4.18 10.01
N LEU A 285 16.25 5.35 10.63
CA LEU A 285 16.95 6.56 10.23
C LEU A 285 18.47 6.47 10.46
N CYS A 286 18.93 5.74 11.48
CA CYS A 286 20.36 5.52 11.72
C CYS A 286 20.99 4.75 10.56
N TRP A 287 20.35 3.66 10.13
CA TRP A 287 20.81 2.86 9.00
C TRP A 287 20.74 3.64 7.68
N LEU A 288 19.62 4.30 7.37
CA LEU A 288 19.45 5.10 6.15
C LEU A 288 20.44 6.28 6.03
N ARG A 289 21.03 6.76 7.14
CA ARG A 289 22.08 7.79 7.10
C ARG A 289 23.45 7.26 6.71
N ARG A 290 23.68 5.95 6.80
CA ARG A 290 24.99 5.30 6.59
C ARG A 290 25.13 4.64 5.22
N ILE A 291 24.04 4.51 4.48
CA ILE A 291 24.00 3.90 3.15
C ILE A 291 24.03 4.96 2.05
N GLU A 292 24.23 4.52 0.81
CA GLU A 292 24.19 5.35 -0.39
C GLU A 292 22.87 6.10 -0.53
N GLN A 293 22.92 7.36 -0.97
CA GLN A 293 21.76 8.26 -0.99
C GLN A 293 21.06 8.24 -2.34
N THR A 294 20.43 7.11 -2.66
CA THR A 294 19.50 6.99 -3.79
C THR A 294 18.28 7.91 -3.59
N PRO A 295 17.55 8.29 -4.66
CA PRO A 295 16.35 9.11 -4.53
C PRO A 295 15.28 8.55 -3.57
N GLU A 296 15.13 7.23 -3.53
CA GLU A 296 14.22 6.49 -2.65
C GLU A 296 14.63 6.64 -1.18
N VAL A 297 15.93 6.55 -0.88
CA VAL A 297 16.49 6.79 0.46
C VAL A 297 16.24 8.23 0.89
N VAL A 298 16.48 9.19 -0.01
CA VAL A 298 16.27 10.62 0.27
C VAL A 298 14.80 10.87 0.60
N PHE A 299 13.87 10.35 -0.21
CA PHE A 299 12.44 10.46 0.06
C PHE A 299 12.06 9.79 1.38
N SER A 300 12.49 8.53 1.58
CA SER A 300 12.19 7.75 2.78
C SER A 300 12.67 8.44 4.05
N LYS A 301 13.89 8.99 4.06
CA LYS A 301 14.40 9.77 5.20
C LYS A 301 13.56 11.01 5.47
N ARG A 302 13.14 11.72 4.43
CA ARG A 302 12.35 12.96 4.58
C ARG A 302 10.98 12.68 5.18
N VAL A 303 10.28 11.63 4.72
CA VAL A 303 8.99 11.26 5.28
C VAL A 303 9.14 10.72 6.70
N LEU A 304 10.10 9.83 6.97
CA LEU A 304 10.35 9.30 8.31
C LEU A 304 10.73 10.38 9.32
N LEU A 305 11.56 11.36 8.93
CA LEU A 305 11.87 12.52 9.78
C LEU A 305 10.64 13.40 10.02
N ARG A 306 9.75 13.55 9.03
CA ARG A 306 8.50 14.29 9.19
C ARG A 306 7.60 13.60 10.21
N LEU A 307 7.35 12.31 10.06
CA LEU A 307 6.54 11.51 10.97
C LEU A 307 7.11 11.52 12.39
N GLN A 308 8.42 11.32 12.55
CA GLN A 308 9.10 11.38 13.85
C GLN A 308 8.92 12.74 14.52
N ARG A 309 9.08 13.85 13.78
CA ARG A 309 8.87 15.20 14.32
C ARG A 309 7.43 15.43 14.72
N LEU A 310 6.46 14.99 13.93
CA LEU A 310 5.04 15.11 14.25
C LEU A 310 4.72 14.36 15.55
N LYS A 311 5.16 13.10 15.66
CA LYS A 311 5.04 12.28 16.89
C LYS A 311 5.64 12.97 18.12
N GLN A 312 6.81 13.60 17.99
CA GLN A 312 7.46 14.30 19.09
C GLN A 312 6.77 15.63 19.44
N SER A 313 6.20 16.31 18.46
CA SER A 313 5.65 17.66 18.61
C SER A 313 4.23 17.71 19.14
N HIS A 314 3.42 16.67 18.92
CA HIS A 314 2.00 16.74 19.24
C HIS A 314 1.40 15.37 19.57
N HIS A 315 0.63 15.31 20.66
CA HIS A 315 0.00 14.09 21.16
C HIS A 315 -0.99 13.40 20.19
N ARG A 316 -1.49 14.10 19.16
CA ARG A 316 -2.42 13.51 18.18
C ARG A 316 -1.71 12.63 17.14
N TYR A 317 -0.38 12.69 17.08
CA TYR A 317 0.46 11.91 16.16
C TYR A 317 1.25 10.83 16.91
N GLN A 318 0.78 10.35 18.07
CA GLN A 318 1.52 9.33 18.81
C GLN A 318 1.57 7.98 18.09
N HIS A 319 0.63 7.71 17.18
CA HIS A 319 0.51 6.46 16.42
C HIS A 319 1.38 6.37 15.17
N MET A 320 2.21 7.37 14.85
CA MET A 320 2.96 7.42 13.58
C MET A 320 3.92 6.24 13.34
N ASP A 321 4.31 5.53 14.39
CA ASP A 321 5.11 4.32 14.32
C ASP A 321 4.35 3.09 13.80
N THR A 322 3.01 3.13 13.76
CA THR A 322 2.21 2.04 13.16
C THR A 322 2.60 1.81 11.70
N PHE A 323 2.83 2.89 10.94
CA PHE A 323 3.20 2.83 9.53
C PHE A 323 4.59 2.21 9.28
N LEU A 324 5.45 2.12 10.29
CA LEU A 324 6.76 1.47 10.13
C LEU A 324 6.63 -0.05 10.06
N GLY A 325 5.59 -0.61 10.69
CA GLY A 325 5.31 -2.04 10.74
C GLY A 325 4.93 -2.61 9.38
N GLU A 326 4.26 -1.81 8.55
CA GLU A 326 3.75 -2.17 7.22
C GLU A 326 4.86 -2.53 6.22
N ILE A 327 6.09 -2.05 6.45
CA ILE A 327 7.27 -2.39 5.65
C ILE A 327 7.66 -3.86 5.82
N LEU A 328 7.36 -4.46 6.99
CA LEU A 328 7.84 -5.79 7.35
C LEU A 328 7.38 -6.86 6.36
N GLY A 329 6.14 -6.76 5.85
CA GLY A 329 5.62 -7.72 4.87
C GLY A 329 6.42 -7.77 3.58
N ALA A 330 6.81 -6.61 3.06
CA ALA A 330 7.67 -6.52 1.87
C ALA A 330 9.06 -7.11 2.11
N VAL A 331 9.61 -6.96 3.31
CA VAL A 331 10.92 -7.54 3.67
C VAL A 331 10.84 -9.06 3.82
N VAL A 332 9.81 -9.57 4.49
CA VAL A 332 9.59 -11.01 4.72
C VAL A 332 9.29 -11.76 3.41
N ILE A 333 8.46 -11.21 2.52
CA ILE A 333 8.12 -11.89 1.26
C ILE A 333 9.31 -11.97 0.29
N ALA A 334 10.25 -11.04 0.40
CA ALA A 334 11.43 -10.95 -0.45
C ALA A 334 12.65 -11.70 0.12
N ASP A 335 12.70 -11.97 1.43
CA ASP A 335 13.76 -12.79 2.01
C ASP A 335 13.52 -14.28 1.69
N ASN A 336 14.60 -14.99 1.39
CA ASN A 336 14.57 -16.44 1.19
C ASN A 336 14.77 -17.18 2.54
N HIS A 337 14.19 -16.68 3.63
CA HIS A 337 14.18 -17.29 4.97
C HIS A 337 15.54 -17.63 5.57
N SER A 338 16.55 -16.77 5.35
CA SER A 338 17.91 -17.05 5.83
C SER A 338 18.56 -15.88 6.57
N ASN A 339 18.11 -14.65 6.33
CA ASN A 339 18.79 -13.47 6.88
C ASN A 339 18.04 -12.87 8.08
N LEU A 340 16.70 -12.96 8.09
CA LEU A 340 15.89 -12.37 9.15
C LEU A 340 15.74 -13.26 10.38
N SER A 341 16.14 -14.55 10.28
CA SER A 341 15.90 -15.56 11.32
C SER A 341 14.43 -15.63 11.72
N GLU A 342 13.54 -15.70 10.72
CA GLU A 342 12.10 -15.72 10.97
C GLU A 342 11.67 -17.00 11.69
N GLU A 343 10.85 -16.85 12.72
CA GLU A 343 10.15 -17.97 13.35
C GLU A 343 8.66 -17.86 13.09
N PHE A 344 8.04 -19.00 12.79
CA PHE A 344 6.62 -19.09 12.51
C PHE A 344 5.95 -20.07 13.47
N GLU A 345 4.78 -19.70 13.95
CA GLU A 345 3.86 -20.56 14.70
C GLU A 345 2.64 -20.86 13.83
N VAL A 346 1.94 -21.96 14.09
CA VAL A 346 0.64 -22.24 13.45
C VAL A 346 -0.42 -22.28 14.54
N LYS A 347 -1.47 -21.46 14.40
CA LYS A 347 -2.60 -21.43 15.35
C LYS A 347 -3.92 -21.43 14.60
N PRO A 348 -4.98 -22.01 15.17
CA PRO A 348 -6.32 -21.90 14.62
C PRO A 348 -6.92 -20.54 14.98
N VAL A 349 -7.11 -19.68 13.98
CA VAL A 349 -7.47 -18.27 14.16
C VAL A 349 -8.85 -17.99 13.57
N LYS A 350 -9.62 -17.18 14.28
CA LYS A 350 -10.94 -16.69 13.89
C LYS A 350 -11.04 -15.18 14.11
N VAL A 351 -11.76 -14.49 13.23
CA VAL A 351 -11.99 -13.04 13.32
C VAL A 351 -13.44 -12.77 13.76
N LEU A 352 -13.61 -11.89 14.75
CA LEU A 352 -14.92 -11.46 15.21
C LEU A 352 -15.47 -10.34 14.31
N ALA A 353 -16.70 -10.53 13.83
CA ALA A 353 -17.44 -9.59 12.99
C ALA A 353 -18.94 -9.77 13.24
N GLN A 354 -19.42 -9.19 14.33
CA GLN A 354 -20.79 -9.32 14.86
C GLN A 354 -21.61 -8.02 14.69
N GLY A 355 -21.01 -6.94 14.17
CA GLY A 355 -21.63 -5.62 14.10
C GLY A 355 -21.48 -4.83 15.41
N ASP A 356 -20.58 -5.24 16.29
CA ASP A 356 -20.26 -4.56 17.54
C ASP A 356 -18.84 -3.97 17.46
N VAL A 357 -18.77 -2.66 17.27
CA VAL A 357 -17.51 -1.90 17.15
C VAL A 357 -16.58 -2.07 18.36
N SER A 358 -17.04 -2.56 19.51
CA SER A 358 -16.19 -2.80 20.67
C SER A 358 -15.33 -4.07 20.59
N ILE A 359 -15.71 -5.03 19.73
CA ILE A 359 -15.03 -6.32 19.58
C ILE A 359 -14.72 -6.69 18.12
N ASP A 360 -15.36 -6.02 17.15
CA ASP A 360 -15.16 -6.34 15.74
C ASP A 360 -13.71 -6.10 15.31
N GLY A 361 -13.21 -7.00 14.47
CA GLY A 361 -11.81 -7.05 14.05
C GLY A 361 -10.87 -7.73 15.04
N GLU A 362 -11.34 -8.15 16.21
CA GLU A 362 -10.55 -8.96 17.15
C GLU A 362 -10.25 -10.34 16.54
N MET A 363 -9.00 -10.78 16.67
CA MET A 363 -8.57 -12.11 16.23
C MET A 363 -8.34 -13.00 17.45
N VAL A 364 -9.10 -14.09 17.52
CA VAL A 364 -9.07 -15.05 18.63
C VAL A 364 -8.52 -16.39 18.17
N VAL A 365 -7.86 -17.10 19.08
CA VAL A 365 -7.49 -18.51 18.89
C VAL A 365 -8.70 -19.35 19.24
N ASP A 366 -9.20 -20.12 18.28
CA ASP A 366 -10.42 -20.93 18.41
C ASP A 366 -10.14 -22.33 17.84
N GLU A 367 -9.98 -23.33 18.71
CA GLU A 367 -9.63 -24.70 18.32
C GLU A 367 -10.77 -25.45 17.60
N GLU A 368 -12.02 -24.96 17.71
CA GLU A 368 -13.19 -25.62 17.11
C GLU A 368 -13.47 -25.08 15.70
N ASP A 369 -13.53 -23.74 15.57
CA ASP A 369 -13.94 -23.06 14.34
C ASP A 369 -12.81 -22.27 13.65
N GLY A 370 -11.62 -22.22 14.25
CA GLY A 370 -10.50 -21.43 13.75
C GLY A 370 -9.78 -22.08 12.57
N LYS A 371 -9.38 -21.25 11.60
CA LYS A 371 -8.54 -21.70 10.48
C LYS A 371 -7.08 -21.77 10.91
N LEU A 372 -6.38 -22.83 10.54
CA LEU A 372 -4.93 -22.89 10.73
C LEU A 372 -4.23 -21.80 9.90
N VAL A 373 -3.58 -20.87 10.60
CA VAL A 373 -2.87 -19.74 10.02
C VAL A 373 -1.41 -19.82 10.46
N ARG A 374 -0.49 -19.62 9.51
CA ARG A 374 0.94 -19.46 9.80
C ARG A 374 1.15 -18.03 10.30
N ILE A 375 1.74 -17.85 11.47
CA ILE A 375 1.89 -16.56 12.15
C ILE A 375 3.37 -16.30 12.36
N LEU A 376 3.87 -15.17 11.86
CA LEU A 376 5.22 -14.72 12.15
C LEU A 376 5.30 -14.34 13.64
N SER A 377 6.17 -15.01 14.40
CA SER A 377 6.32 -14.81 15.86
C SER A 377 7.61 -14.06 16.21
N HIS A 378 8.65 -14.21 15.39
CA HIS A 378 9.95 -13.58 15.59
C HIS A 378 10.60 -13.12 14.29
N VAL A 379 11.32 -11.99 14.36
CA VAL A 379 12.30 -11.53 13.38
C VAL A 379 13.46 -10.84 14.09
N ASN A 380 14.66 -10.95 13.54
CA ASN A 380 15.81 -10.20 14.00
C ASN A 380 15.71 -8.73 13.56
N ALA A 381 15.35 -7.84 14.49
CA ALA A 381 15.12 -6.43 14.20
C ALA A 381 16.36 -5.72 13.60
N LYS A 382 17.57 -6.07 14.05
CA LYS A 382 18.80 -5.47 13.51
C LYS A 382 19.02 -5.88 12.06
N ALA A 383 18.89 -7.17 11.76
CA ALA A 383 18.99 -7.69 10.39
C ALA A 383 17.92 -7.07 9.49
N TYR A 384 16.69 -6.94 9.98
CA TYR A 384 15.61 -6.25 9.29
C TYR A 384 15.97 -4.80 8.90
N HIS A 385 16.45 -3.98 9.85
CA HIS A 385 16.78 -2.58 9.56
C HIS A 385 17.95 -2.45 8.59
N GLU A 386 18.94 -3.33 8.71
CA GLU A 386 20.10 -3.39 7.81
C GLU A 386 19.67 -3.79 6.38
N MET A 387 18.87 -4.85 6.24
CA MET A 387 18.35 -5.30 4.94
C MET A 387 17.50 -4.24 4.27
N TYR A 388 16.58 -3.61 5.02
CA TYR A 388 15.76 -2.51 4.50
C TYR A 388 16.63 -1.37 3.95
N ALA A 389 17.59 -0.88 4.74
CA ALA A 389 18.44 0.22 4.34
C ALA A 389 19.37 -0.12 3.17
N ASN A 390 19.99 -1.31 3.18
CA ASN A 390 20.88 -1.76 2.10
C ASN A 390 20.12 -1.88 0.78
N ARG A 391 18.91 -2.46 0.80
CA ARG A 391 18.08 -2.62 -0.39
C ARG A 391 17.68 -1.27 -1.00
N LEU A 392 17.31 -0.29 -0.17
CA LEU A 392 16.97 1.05 -0.63
C LEU A 392 18.19 1.81 -1.16
N GLY A 393 19.36 1.64 -0.53
CA GLY A 393 20.61 2.28 -0.93
C GLY A 393 21.28 1.69 -2.18
N ASP A 394 20.86 0.51 -2.63
CA ASP A 394 21.40 -0.08 -3.85
C ASP A 394 21.01 0.74 -5.09
N TRP A 395 21.97 1.09 -5.95
CA TRP A 395 21.69 1.81 -7.20
C TRP A 395 21.08 0.92 -8.28
N ASN A 396 21.17 -0.41 -8.13
CA ASN A 396 20.46 -1.34 -9.01
C ASN A 396 18.94 -1.16 -8.84
N GLN A 397 18.23 -1.06 -9.98
CA GLN A 397 16.80 -0.75 -10.01
C GLN A 397 16.40 0.54 -9.27
N SER A 398 17.31 1.52 -9.13
CA SER A 398 16.97 2.84 -8.59
C SER A 398 16.23 3.71 -9.62
N ALA A 399 15.62 4.79 -9.14
CA ALA A 399 14.75 5.69 -9.85
C ALA A 399 15.32 6.18 -11.19
N LYS A 400 14.46 6.15 -12.23
CA LYS A 400 14.73 6.75 -13.55
C LYS A 400 14.61 8.27 -13.52
N VAL A 401 13.72 8.80 -12.68
CA VAL A 401 13.56 10.23 -12.41
C VAL A 401 13.43 10.41 -10.90
N GLY A 402 14.49 10.89 -10.25
CA GLY A 402 14.57 10.88 -8.78
C GLY A 402 13.61 11.82 -8.06
N SER A 403 13.10 12.86 -8.71
CA SER A 403 12.19 13.84 -8.10
C SER A 403 11.47 14.69 -9.14
N PHE A 404 10.44 15.42 -8.71
CA PHE A 404 9.83 16.46 -9.52
C PHE A 404 10.81 17.57 -9.89
N GLU A 405 11.75 17.91 -9.00
CA GLU A 405 12.76 18.91 -9.29
C GLU A 405 13.68 18.46 -10.44
N ASP A 406 14.10 17.19 -10.43
CA ASP A 406 14.89 16.61 -11.53
C ASP A 406 14.10 16.59 -12.84
N GLN A 407 12.81 16.24 -12.77
CA GLN A 407 11.91 16.25 -13.93
C GLN A 407 11.77 17.67 -14.52
N ARG A 408 11.55 18.68 -13.67
CA ARG A 408 11.46 20.09 -14.08
C ARG A 408 12.76 20.58 -14.73
N ARG A 409 13.92 20.19 -14.19
CA ARG A 409 15.23 20.51 -14.77
C ARG A 409 15.36 19.93 -16.18
N LYS A 410 14.93 18.68 -16.39
CA LYS A 410 14.89 18.03 -17.72
C LYS A 410 13.96 18.73 -18.70
N TRP A 411 12.77 19.18 -18.26
CA TRP A 411 11.81 19.89 -19.13
C TRP A 411 12.17 21.36 -19.39
N SER A 412 13.09 21.93 -18.61
CA SER A 412 13.51 23.33 -18.73
C SER A 412 14.79 23.53 -19.55
N ARG A 413 15.50 22.46 -19.91
CA ARG A 413 16.78 22.52 -20.64
C ARG A 413 16.73 21.62 -21.89
N PRO A 414 17.35 22.04 -23.01
CA PRO A 414 17.53 21.15 -24.15
C PRO A 414 18.38 19.94 -23.72
N HIS A 415 18.00 18.74 -24.14
CA HIS A 415 18.81 17.55 -23.89
C HIS A 415 20.13 17.71 -24.65
N SER A 416 21.26 17.63 -23.94
CA SER A 416 22.57 17.50 -24.55
C SER A 416 22.59 16.18 -25.33
N SER A 417 22.71 16.30 -26.65
CA SER A 417 22.76 15.21 -27.64
C SER A 417 23.84 14.18 -27.34
#